data_AF-A0A2V3HHB4-F1
#
_entry.id   AF-A0A2V3HHB4-F1
#
_cell.length_a   1.000
_cell.length_b   1.000
_cell.length_c   1.000
_cell.angle_alpha   90.00
_cell.angle_beta   90.00
_cell.angle_gamma   90.00
#
_symmetry.space_group_name_H-M   'P 1'
#
loop_
_entity.id
_entity.type
_entity.pdbx_description
1 polymer ?
#
loop_
_entity_poly.entity_id
_entity_poly.type
_entity_poly.pdbx_seq_one_letter_code
_entity_poly.pdbx_strand_id
1 'polypeptide(L)'
;MNRLKILNGLLVMLLLSSGMAGCLNSNDDDMVIRIAFKIQDDYDDPSVDPQTLADFIADQSGYDVELYPIASDVAAIEALRFGHVDIAFLDGGAAWLAWQQHGLEAILADQKSDGSTYYTAQAWVLADSDIQTLEDLEGRDSCHTGWLKSAGMLMPMG
;
A
#
# COMPACT_ATOMS: atom_id res chain seq x y z
N MET A 1 0.66 -52.39 -36.86
CA MET A 1 0.27 -51.79 -35.56
C MET A 1 0.10 -50.29 -35.78
N ASN A 2 -1.12 -49.77 -35.73
CA ASN A 2 -1.46 -48.45 -36.30
C ASN A 2 -0.83 -47.31 -35.50
N ARG A 3 -0.10 -46.41 -36.19
CA ARG A 3 0.54 -45.21 -35.62
C ARG A 3 -0.43 -44.37 -34.77
N LEU A 4 -1.72 -44.37 -35.13
CA LEU A 4 -2.78 -43.68 -34.38
C LEU A 4 -3.04 -44.28 -32.98
N LYS A 5 -2.91 -45.60 -32.82
CA LYS A 5 -3.07 -46.28 -31.52
C LYS A 5 -1.86 -46.00 -30.61
N ILE A 6 -0.68 -45.88 -31.19
CA ILE A 6 0.56 -45.54 -30.46
C ILE A 6 0.50 -44.08 -30.01
N LEU A 7 0.04 -43.17 -30.87
CA LEU A 7 -0.10 -41.74 -30.56
C LEU A 7 -1.15 -41.49 -29.47
N ASN A 8 -2.31 -42.14 -29.55
CA ASN A 8 -3.33 -42.04 -28.50
C ASN A 8 -2.87 -42.65 -27.18
N GLY A 9 -2.08 -43.73 -27.21
CA GLY A 9 -1.47 -44.30 -26.01
C GLY A 9 -0.49 -43.35 -25.33
N LEU A 10 0.37 -42.70 -26.12
CA LEU A 10 1.31 -41.68 -25.63
C LEU A 10 0.61 -40.46 -25.03
N LEU A 11 -0.48 -39.98 -25.65
CA LEU A 11 -1.22 -38.81 -25.17
C LEU A 11 -1.92 -39.08 -23.82
N VAL A 12 -2.50 -40.27 -23.66
CA VAL A 12 -3.13 -40.68 -22.40
C VAL A 12 -2.09 -40.86 -21.28
N MET A 13 -0.92 -41.39 -21.60
CA MET A 13 0.18 -41.55 -20.65
C MET A 13 0.74 -40.19 -20.18
N LEU A 14 0.81 -39.21 -21.08
CA LEU A 14 1.22 -37.84 -20.74
C LEU A 14 0.21 -37.17 -19.78
N LEU A 15 -1.10 -37.31 -20.04
CA LEU A 15 -2.16 -36.75 -19.20
C LEU A 15 -2.22 -37.37 -17.79
N LEU A 16 -1.90 -38.66 -17.67
CA LEU A 16 -1.82 -39.35 -16.38
C LEU A 16 -0.62 -38.90 -15.54
N SER A 17 0.49 -38.51 -16.17
CA SER A 17 1.70 -38.06 -15.46
C SER A 17 1.54 -36.69 -14.80
N SER A 18 0.63 -35.84 -15.30
CA SER A 18 0.28 -34.55 -14.69
C SER A 18 -0.53 -34.65 -13.39
N GLY A 19 -1.03 -35.85 -13.02
CA GLY A 19 -1.81 -36.06 -11.79
C GLY A 19 -0.97 -36.21 -10.52
N MET A 20 0.35 -36.39 -10.63
CA MET A 20 1.25 -36.64 -9.47
C MET A 20 2.11 -35.44 -9.07
N ALA A 21 2.01 -34.30 -9.76
CA ALA A 21 2.78 -33.09 -9.42
C ALA A 21 2.17 -32.27 -8.26
N GLY A 22 1.02 -32.68 -7.70
CA GLY A 22 0.29 -31.92 -6.69
C GLY A 22 0.60 -32.25 -5.22
N CYS A 23 1.47 -33.23 -4.93
CA CYS A 23 1.71 -33.71 -3.56
C CYS A 23 3.20 -33.90 -3.22
N LEU A 24 4.04 -32.94 -3.59
CA LEU A 24 5.43 -32.84 -3.14
C LEU A 24 5.75 -31.38 -2.86
N ASN A 25 5.42 -30.90 -1.66
CA ASN A 25 6.40 -30.40 -0.70
C ASN A 25 5.66 -29.74 0.48
N SER A 26 5.62 -30.46 1.60
CA SER A 26 5.43 -29.86 2.92
C SER A 26 6.75 -29.19 3.30
N ASN A 27 6.81 -27.86 3.22
CA ASN A 27 7.65 -27.06 4.11
C ASN A 27 6.74 -25.91 4.54
N ASP A 28 6.78 -25.56 5.81
CA ASP A 28 6.18 -24.35 6.35
C ASP A 28 6.46 -23.20 5.36
N ASP A 29 5.42 -22.68 4.71
CA ASP A 29 5.54 -21.40 4.03
C ASP A 29 5.73 -20.39 5.17
N ASP A 30 6.99 -20.07 5.48
CA ASP A 30 7.32 -18.98 6.38
C ASP A 30 6.55 -17.75 5.89
N MET A 31 5.49 -17.40 6.62
CA MET A 31 4.57 -16.37 6.21
C MET A 31 5.29 -15.03 6.33
N VAL A 32 5.74 -14.47 5.21
CA VAL A 32 6.40 -13.17 5.17
C VAL A 32 5.37 -12.06 5.10
N ILE A 33 5.40 -11.14 6.08
CA ILE A 33 4.59 -9.92 6.09
C ILE A 33 5.31 -8.86 5.25
N ARG A 34 4.70 -8.44 4.14
CA ARG A 34 5.24 -7.41 3.25
C ARG A 34 4.56 -6.07 3.52
N ILE A 35 5.36 -5.06 3.89
CA ILE A 35 4.87 -3.72 4.24
C ILE A 35 5.31 -2.72 3.16
N ALA A 36 4.34 -2.11 2.48
CA ALA A 36 4.62 -1.02 1.55
C ALA A 36 5.10 0.22 2.30
N PHE A 37 6.27 0.72 1.91
CA PHE A 37 6.85 1.93 2.46
C PHE A 37 7.15 2.94 1.35
N LYS A 38 6.72 4.19 1.53
CA LYS A 38 6.98 5.23 0.55
C LYS A 38 8.41 5.73 0.67
N ILE A 39 9.18 5.63 -0.40
CA ILE A 39 10.48 6.30 -0.47
C ILE A 39 10.18 7.80 -0.54
N GLN A 40 10.60 8.55 0.48
CA GLN A 40 10.61 10.02 0.41
C GLN A 40 12.05 10.48 0.17
N ASP A 41 12.20 11.46 -0.72
CA ASP A 41 13.50 11.99 -1.14
C ASP A 41 14.16 12.88 -0.07
N ASP A 42 13.44 13.20 1.01
CA ASP A 42 13.82 14.13 2.09
C ASP A 42 14.16 13.44 3.42
N TYR A 43 14.31 12.11 3.44
CA TYR A 43 14.89 11.40 4.58
C TYR A 43 16.40 11.64 4.68
N ASP A 44 16.80 12.87 4.98
CA ASP A 44 18.20 13.22 5.34
C ASP A 44 18.55 12.80 6.78
N ASP A 45 17.55 12.36 7.56
CA ASP A 45 17.72 11.89 8.93
C ASP A 45 17.82 10.34 8.96
N PRO A 46 19.02 9.78 9.18
CA PRO A 46 19.22 8.33 9.28
C PRO A 46 18.52 7.70 10.50
N SER A 47 17.93 8.49 11.42
CA SER A 47 17.14 7.97 12.53
C SER A 47 15.73 7.53 12.12
N VAL A 48 15.26 7.89 10.92
CA VAL A 48 13.96 7.44 10.38
C VAL A 48 14.19 6.25 9.44
N ASP A 49 14.80 5.19 9.99
CA ASP A 49 14.97 3.93 9.26
C ASP A 49 13.68 3.10 9.37
N PRO A 50 12.94 2.89 8.25
CA PRO A 50 11.74 2.07 8.27
C PRO A 50 12.00 0.63 8.71
N GLN A 51 13.25 0.16 8.69
CA GLN A 51 13.62 -1.14 9.24
C GLN A 51 13.35 -1.26 10.73
N THR A 52 13.42 -0.16 11.49
CA THR A 52 13.10 -0.18 12.92
C THR A 52 11.68 -0.70 13.18
N LEU A 53 10.72 -0.33 12.31
CA LEU A 53 9.36 -0.80 12.40
C LEU A 53 9.24 -2.27 11.97
N ALA A 54 9.92 -2.64 10.88
CA ALA A 54 9.94 -4.02 10.38
C ALA A 54 10.50 -4.98 11.43
N ASP A 55 11.65 -4.65 12.02
CA ASP A 55 12.30 -5.42 13.09
C ASP A 55 11.40 -5.55 14.31
N PHE A 56 10.75 -4.46 14.73
CA PHE A 56 9.80 -4.51 15.84
C PHE A 56 8.63 -5.46 15.57
N ILE A 57 8.05 -5.42 14.36
CA ILE A 57 6.95 -6.31 13.99
C ILE A 57 7.44 -7.75 13.90
N ALA A 58 8.63 -7.99 13.35
CA ALA A 58 9.23 -9.32 13.28
C ALA A 58 9.41 -9.91 14.70
N ASP A 59 10.02 -9.14 15.60
CA ASP A 59 10.25 -9.54 17.00
C ASP A 59 8.95 -9.83 17.77
N GLN A 60 7.90 -9.04 17.54
CA GLN A 60 6.62 -9.22 18.24
C GLN A 60 5.74 -10.32 17.64
N SER A 61 5.84 -10.54 16.32
CA SER A 61 4.95 -11.46 15.62
C SER A 61 5.53 -12.85 15.41
N GLY A 62 6.86 -12.97 15.37
CA GLY A 62 7.57 -14.20 15.03
C GLY A 62 7.56 -14.54 13.53
N TYR A 63 7.09 -13.62 12.68
CA TYR A 63 7.13 -13.73 11.22
C TYR A 63 8.29 -12.92 10.64
N ASP A 64 8.76 -13.33 9.47
CA ASP A 64 9.65 -12.50 8.66
C ASP A 64 8.87 -11.27 8.14
N VAL A 65 9.52 -10.11 8.16
CA VAL A 65 8.93 -8.85 7.71
C VAL A 65 9.83 -8.23 6.64
N GLU A 66 9.24 -7.91 5.50
CA GLU A 66 9.93 -7.27 4.38
C GLU A 66 9.33 -5.91 4.05
N LEU A 67 10.19 -4.92 3.84
CA LEU A 67 9.80 -3.61 3.35
C LEU A 67 9.74 -3.61 1.82
N TYR A 68 8.61 -3.18 1.28
CA TYR A 68 8.39 -3.03 -0.16
C TYR A 68 8.37 -1.55 -0.55
N PRO A 69 9.39 -1.04 -1.27
CA PRO A 69 9.42 0.36 -1.65
C PRO A 69 8.32 0.70 -2.65
N ILE A 70 7.61 1.80 -2.41
CA ILE A 70 6.54 2.29 -3.28
C ILE A 70 6.71 3.78 -3.61
N ALA A 71 6.31 4.16 -4.82
CA ALA A 71 6.46 5.55 -5.30
C ALA A 71 5.26 6.44 -4.93
N SER A 72 4.06 5.86 -4.70
CA SER A 72 2.84 6.62 -4.48
C SER A 72 1.76 5.81 -3.76
N ASP A 73 0.79 6.52 -3.19
CA ASP A 73 -0.39 5.92 -2.55
C ASP A 73 -1.20 5.05 -3.54
N VAL A 74 -1.30 5.46 -4.81
CA VAL A 74 -1.97 4.65 -5.86
C VAL A 74 -1.24 3.33 -6.07
N ALA A 75 0.09 3.39 -6.17
CA ALA A 75 0.89 2.18 -6.35
C ALA A 75 0.80 1.25 -5.12
N ALA A 76 0.67 1.81 -3.91
CA ALA A 76 0.47 1.03 -2.70
C ALA A 76 -0.89 0.31 -2.68
N ILE A 77 -1.96 1.01 -3.10
CA ILE A 77 -3.30 0.44 -3.21
C ILE A 77 -3.32 -0.71 -4.23
N GLU A 78 -2.71 -0.54 -5.40
CA GLU A 78 -2.64 -1.63 -6.39
C GLU A 78 -1.76 -2.78 -5.90
N ALA A 79 -0.65 -2.49 -5.19
CA ALA A 79 0.18 -3.53 -4.58
C ALA A 79 -0.60 -4.37 -3.56
N LEU A 80 -1.42 -3.73 -2.71
CA LEU A 80 -2.33 -4.42 -1.79
C LEU A 80 -3.35 -5.26 -2.55
N ARG A 81 -4.00 -4.65 -3.54
CA ARG A 81 -5.07 -5.29 -4.33
C ARG A 81 -4.62 -6.56 -5.05
N PHE A 82 -3.38 -6.59 -5.54
CA PHE A 82 -2.82 -7.74 -6.24
C PHE A 82 -2.02 -8.69 -5.33
N GLY A 83 -1.97 -8.45 -4.01
CA GLY A 83 -1.27 -9.31 -3.05
C GLY A 83 0.26 -9.23 -3.13
N HIS A 84 0.79 -8.13 -3.68
CA HIS A 84 2.23 -7.86 -3.68
C HIS A 84 2.74 -7.43 -2.30
N VAL A 85 1.87 -6.79 -1.52
CA VAL A 85 2.10 -6.39 -0.13
C VAL A 85 0.87 -6.69 0.71
N ASP A 86 1.06 -6.83 2.01
CA ASP A 86 0.02 -7.16 2.98
C ASP A 86 -0.45 -5.92 3.77
N ILE A 87 0.44 -4.94 3.96
CA ILE A 87 0.18 -3.70 4.72
C ILE A 87 0.67 -2.50 3.92
N ALA A 88 -0.05 -1.37 3.98
CA ALA A 88 0.44 -0.08 3.49
C ALA A 88 -0.01 1.08 4.38
N PHE A 89 0.83 2.11 4.46
CA PHE A 89 0.49 3.38 5.11
C PHE A 89 -0.12 4.33 4.08
N LEU A 90 -1.35 4.77 4.33
CA LEU A 90 -2.11 5.63 3.42
C LEU A 90 -2.65 6.85 4.16
N ASP A 91 -2.63 8.00 3.49
CA ASP A 91 -3.39 9.17 3.94
C ASP A 91 -4.90 8.85 3.94
N GLY A 92 -5.69 9.52 4.79
CA GLY A 92 -7.13 9.30 4.90
C GLY A 92 -7.88 9.33 3.56
N GLY A 93 -7.46 10.17 2.61
CA GLY A 93 -8.08 10.20 1.27
C GLY A 93 -7.83 8.95 0.44
N ALA A 94 -6.58 8.50 0.42
CA ALA A 94 -6.18 7.26 -0.24
C ALA A 94 -6.80 6.04 0.46
N ALA A 95 -6.84 6.02 1.80
CA ALA A 95 -7.45 4.95 2.58
C ALA A 95 -8.96 4.84 2.32
N TRP A 96 -9.68 5.96 2.21
CA TRP A 96 -11.09 5.96 1.84
C TRP A 96 -11.32 5.37 0.44
N LEU A 97 -10.49 5.76 -0.55
CA LEU A 97 -10.55 5.19 -1.90
C LEU A 97 -10.28 3.67 -1.88
N ALA A 98 -9.25 3.24 -1.16
CA ALA A 98 -8.86 1.85 -1.00
C ALA A 98 -10.00 1.00 -0.43
N TRP A 99 -10.65 1.48 0.63
CA TRP A 99 -11.82 0.84 1.23
C TRP A 99 -13.01 0.81 0.27
N GLN A 100 -13.39 1.96 -0.27
CA GLN A 100 -14.62 2.10 -1.05
C GLN A 100 -14.56 1.38 -2.39
N GLN A 101 -13.40 1.37 -3.07
CA GLN A 101 -13.25 0.82 -4.43
C GLN A 101 -12.70 -0.61 -4.45
N HIS A 102 -11.93 -1.00 -3.43
CA HIS A 102 -11.22 -2.28 -3.42
C HIS A 102 -11.53 -3.15 -2.21
N GLY A 103 -12.37 -2.69 -1.27
CA GLY A 103 -12.75 -3.47 -0.09
C GLY A 103 -11.61 -3.72 0.89
N LEU A 104 -10.56 -2.90 0.84
CA LEU A 104 -9.45 -2.96 1.78
C LEU A 104 -9.88 -2.43 3.17
N GLU A 105 -9.26 -2.93 4.23
CA GLU A 105 -9.63 -2.58 5.61
C GLU A 105 -8.57 -1.68 6.27
N ALA A 106 -9.03 -0.64 6.97
CA ALA A 106 -8.19 0.16 7.84
C ALA A 106 -8.13 -0.49 9.23
N ILE A 107 -7.01 -1.18 9.51
CA ILE A 107 -6.82 -1.92 10.77
C ILE A 107 -6.06 -1.13 11.85
N LEU A 108 -5.36 -0.06 11.47
CA LEU A 108 -4.53 0.77 12.33
C LEU A 108 -4.66 2.25 11.96
N ALA A 109 -4.39 3.14 12.91
CA ALA A 109 -4.34 4.58 12.72
C ALA A 109 -3.15 5.17 13.48
N ASP A 110 -2.45 6.11 12.84
CA ASP A 110 -1.34 6.82 13.48
C ASP A 110 -1.84 7.66 14.65
N GLN A 111 -1.19 7.49 15.80
CA GLN A 111 -1.47 8.27 17.00
C GLN A 111 -0.36 9.30 17.22
N LYS A 112 -0.76 10.56 17.39
CA LYS A 112 0.14 11.64 17.72
C LYS A 112 0.57 11.58 19.19
N SER A 113 1.62 12.34 19.52
CA SER A 113 2.13 12.45 20.89
C SER A 113 1.11 12.95 21.93
N ASP A 114 0.06 13.65 21.48
CA ASP A 114 -1.05 14.11 22.33
C ASP A 114 -2.18 13.07 22.49
N GLY A 115 -2.00 11.87 21.92
CA GLY A 115 -2.98 10.79 21.95
C GLY A 115 -4.07 10.87 20.87
N SER A 116 -4.10 11.92 20.05
CA SER A 116 -5.09 12.05 18.97
C SER A 116 -4.74 11.18 17.77
N THR A 117 -5.76 10.65 17.09
CA THR A 117 -5.66 9.86 15.85
C THR A 117 -6.19 10.63 14.64
N TYR A 118 -6.25 11.96 14.74
CA TYR A 118 -6.75 12.85 13.71
C TYR A 118 -5.85 14.09 13.59
N TYR A 119 -6.02 14.82 12.50
CA TYR A 119 -5.43 16.14 12.33
C TYR A 119 -6.45 17.12 11.77
N THR A 120 -6.12 18.40 11.90
CA THR A 120 -6.90 19.51 11.36
C THR A 120 -6.26 19.98 10.07
N ALA A 121 -7.02 19.88 8.97
CA ALA A 121 -6.63 20.50 7.70
C ALA A 121 -6.66 22.02 7.84
N GLN A 122 -5.65 22.70 7.29
CA GLN A 122 -5.48 24.15 7.39
C GLN A 122 -5.06 24.71 6.04
N ALA A 123 -5.59 25.87 5.69
CA ALA A 123 -5.13 26.67 4.56
C ALA A 123 -4.18 27.75 5.08
N TRP A 124 -3.07 27.96 4.39
CA TRP A 124 -2.03 28.92 4.78
C TRP A 124 -1.86 29.96 3.67
N VAL A 125 -1.72 31.22 4.09
CA VAL A 125 -1.38 32.35 3.21
C VAL A 125 -0.20 33.10 3.80
N LEU A 126 0.47 33.90 2.97
CA LEU A 126 1.53 34.78 3.47
C LEU A 126 0.93 35.85 4.39
N ALA A 127 1.69 36.26 5.42
CA ALA A 127 1.24 37.23 6.40
C ALA A 127 0.94 38.63 5.79
N ASP A 128 1.58 38.96 4.67
CA ASP A 128 1.40 40.19 3.89
C ASP A 128 0.50 40.00 2.66
N SER A 129 -0.20 38.87 2.56
CA SER A 129 -1.17 38.59 1.50
C SER A 129 -2.42 39.47 1.60
N ASP A 130 -3.00 39.79 0.44
CA ASP A 130 -4.30 40.47 0.33
C ASP A 130 -5.50 39.52 0.56
N ILE A 131 -5.26 38.21 0.67
CA ILE A 131 -6.27 37.17 0.94
C ILE A 131 -6.66 37.21 2.42
N GLN A 132 -7.91 37.55 2.73
CA GLN A 132 -8.43 37.65 4.10
C GLN A 132 -9.62 36.70 4.35
N THR A 133 -10.32 36.29 3.29
CA THR A 133 -11.43 35.34 3.37
C THR A 133 -11.26 34.17 2.38
N LEU A 134 -12.15 33.18 2.46
CA LEU A 134 -12.12 32.04 1.53
C LEU A 134 -12.52 32.47 0.11
N GLU A 135 -13.39 33.47 -0.02
CA GLU A 135 -13.83 34.01 -1.31
C GLU A 135 -12.68 34.68 -2.08
N ASP A 136 -11.71 35.27 -1.37
CA ASP A 136 -10.54 35.90 -1.97
C ASP A 136 -9.60 34.89 -2.69
N LEU A 137 -9.81 33.59 -2.48
CA LEU A 137 -9.08 32.52 -3.16
C LEU A 137 -9.54 32.30 -4.61
N GLU A 138 -10.70 32.83 -5.01
CA GLU A 138 -11.21 32.64 -6.37
C GLU A 138 -10.25 33.23 -7.41
N GLY A 139 -9.85 32.40 -8.38
CA GLY A 139 -8.91 32.80 -9.44
C GLY A 139 -7.46 32.96 -8.99
N ARG A 140 -7.11 32.58 -7.76
CA ARG A 140 -5.72 32.55 -7.27
C ARG A 140 -5.07 31.19 -7.52
N ASP A 141 -3.74 31.19 -7.62
CA ASP A 141 -2.96 29.96 -7.67
C ASP A 141 -2.87 29.32 -6.27
N SER A 142 -3.06 28.01 -6.21
CA SER A 142 -3.03 27.23 -4.97
C SER A 142 -2.00 26.11 -5.01
N CYS A 143 -1.43 25.79 -3.85
CA CYS A 143 -0.52 24.67 -3.67
C CYS A 143 -1.21 23.57 -2.85
N HIS A 144 -1.08 22.32 -3.30
CA HIS A 144 -1.77 21.17 -2.72
C HIS A 144 -0.76 20.08 -2.40
N THR A 145 -0.96 19.33 -1.31
CA THR A 145 -0.05 18.25 -0.90
C THR A 145 -0.11 17.01 -1.80
N GLY A 146 -1.16 16.88 -2.62
CA GLY A 146 -1.30 15.83 -3.63
C GLY A 146 -2.76 15.43 -3.83
N TRP A 147 -3.04 14.80 -4.98
CA TRP A 147 -4.41 14.48 -5.41
C TRP A 147 -5.19 13.57 -4.45
N LEU A 148 -4.54 12.54 -3.89
CA LEU A 148 -5.18 11.61 -2.95
C LEU A 148 -4.97 12.00 -1.48
N LYS A 149 -4.45 13.21 -1.22
CA LYS A 149 -4.28 13.70 0.15
C LYS A 149 -5.55 14.39 0.61
N SER A 150 -6.01 14.01 1.79
CA SER A 150 -7.25 14.52 2.37
C SER A 150 -7.17 16.01 2.69
N ALA A 151 -6.17 16.47 3.45
CA ALA A 151 -6.04 17.89 3.79
C ALA A 151 -5.77 18.78 2.59
N GLY A 152 -4.93 18.30 1.66
CA GLY A 152 -4.46 19.10 0.54
C GLY A 152 -5.36 19.06 -0.68
N MET A 153 -6.29 18.11 -0.81
CA MET A 153 -7.15 18.02 -1.99
C MET A 153 -8.60 17.73 -1.65
N LEU A 154 -8.92 16.63 -0.93
CA LEU A 154 -10.32 16.26 -0.70
C LEU A 154 -11.08 17.30 0.13
N MET A 155 -10.53 17.70 1.28
CA MET A 155 -11.17 18.66 2.19
C MET A 155 -11.38 20.05 1.58
N PRO A 156 -10.40 20.67 0.89
CA PRO A 156 -10.60 22.00 0.31
C PRO A 156 -11.51 22.01 -0.93
N MET A 157 -11.68 20.88 -1.63
CA MET A 157 -12.51 20.81 -2.83
C MET A 157 -13.99 20.50 -2.55
N GLY A 158 -14.30 19.89 -1.40
CA GLY A 158 -15.67 19.55 -0.97
C GLY A 158 -16.07 18.13 -1.29
#